data_AF-A0A2V5PGG8-F1
#
_entry.id   AF-A0A2V5PGG8-F1
#
_cell.length_a   1.000
_cell.length_b   1.000
_cell.length_c   1.000
_cell.angle_alpha   90.00
_cell.angle_beta   90.00
_cell.angle_gamma   90.00
#
_symmetry.space_group_name_H-M   'P 1'
#
loop_
_entity.id
_entity.type
_entity.pdbx_description
1 polymer ?
#
loop_
_entity_poly.entity_id
_entity_poly.type
_entity_poly.pdbx_seq_one_letter_code
_entity_poly.pdbx_strand_id
1 'polypeptide(L)'
;MNSSLPSLCLLLALLCGCGKSRVDQALDSDANGYLCRACQAKFYTERSVFANNCPACKSPNIAQVVGFVCAADNHTTVAPRGIGFLACEKCGKATSALSIPREADLRAWGAAKKTQHEVGGS
;
A
#
# COMPACT_ATOMS: atom_id res chain seq x y z
N MET A 1 26.19 14.70 58.70
CA MET A 1 27.30 15.43 58.06
C MET A 1 27.59 14.69 56.76
N ASN A 2 26.90 15.08 55.69
CA ASN A 2 27.39 15.96 54.60
C ASN A 2 28.31 15.17 53.64
N SER A 3 27.77 14.72 52.49
CA SER A 3 27.90 15.34 51.14
C SER A 3 29.16 14.82 50.42
N SER A 4 29.10 14.23 49.22
CA SER A 4 29.04 14.91 47.91
C SER A 4 29.24 13.83 46.81
N LEU A 5 28.33 13.60 45.85
CA LEU A 5 28.12 14.25 44.53
C LEU A 5 28.57 13.34 43.34
N PRO A 6 28.16 13.56 42.09
CA PRO A 6 27.02 12.90 41.44
C PRO A 6 27.42 12.12 40.17
N SER A 7 26.71 11.06 39.83
CA SER A 7 26.87 10.37 38.52
C SER A 7 25.53 9.86 38.02
N LEU A 8 24.59 10.79 37.80
CA LEU A 8 23.28 10.43 37.29
C LEU A 8 22.70 11.54 36.40
N CYS A 9 23.44 11.96 35.38
CA CYS A 9 22.93 12.94 34.40
C CYS A 9 23.64 12.77 33.05
N LEU A 10 23.49 11.63 32.35
CA LEU A 10 23.81 11.61 30.91
C LEU A 10 23.27 10.38 30.14
N LEU A 11 21.98 10.04 30.21
CA LEU A 11 21.46 8.89 29.42
C LEU A 11 19.98 9.02 28.98
N LEU A 12 19.50 10.24 28.70
CA LEU A 12 18.10 10.49 28.31
C LEU A 12 17.94 11.27 26.99
N ALA A 13 18.96 11.26 26.12
CA ALA A 13 18.98 12.11 24.92
C ALA A 13 18.99 11.38 23.56
N LEU A 14 18.54 10.12 23.45
CA LEU A 14 18.68 9.37 22.18
C LEU A 14 17.45 8.62 21.66
N LEU A 15 16.24 8.83 22.17
CA LEU A 15 15.05 8.10 21.69
C LEU A 15 13.93 8.95 21.10
N CYS A 16 14.22 10.20 20.72
CA CYS A 16 13.36 10.91 19.75
C CYS A 16 13.73 10.45 18.33
N GLY A 17 13.55 9.16 18.06
CA GLY A 17 13.56 8.68 16.68
C GLY A 17 12.42 9.36 15.94
N CYS A 18 12.75 10.15 14.92
CA CYS A 18 11.79 10.60 13.90
C CYS A 18 11.17 9.37 13.25
N GLY A 19 10.11 8.83 13.85
CA GLY A 19 9.29 7.82 13.24
C GLY A 19 8.67 8.43 12.00
N LYS A 20 8.94 7.84 10.83
CA LYS A 20 8.22 8.16 9.59
C LYS A 20 6.74 8.25 9.92
N SER A 21 6.11 9.34 9.49
CA SER A 21 4.71 9.58 9.81
C SER A 21 3.86 8.46 9.21
N ARG A 22 2.68 8.19 9.80
CA ARG A 22 1.74 7.22 9.21
C ARG A 22 1.35 7.61 7.77
N VAL A 23 1.46 8.89 7.43
CA VAL A 23 1.27 9.41 6.07
C VAL A 23 2.37 8.91 5.14
N ASP A 24 3.64 8.97 5.56
CA ASP A 24 4.77 8.47 4.76
C ASP A 24 4.65 6.97 4.47
N GLN A 25 4.21 6.18 5.46
CA GLN A 25 3.96 4.75 5.26
C GLN A 25 2.80 4.47 4.30
N ALA A 26 1.76 5.33 4.29
CA ALA A 26 0.61 5.17 3.41
C ALA A 26 0.94 5.50 1.94
N LEU A 27 1.96 6.33 1.70
CA LEU A 27 2.38 6.79 0.37
C LEU A 27 3.57 6.00 -0.21
N ASP A 28 4.30 5.27 0.63
CA ASP A 28 5.48 4.50 0.22
C ASP A 28 5.10 3.15 -0.40
N SER A 29 5.37 3.00 -1.70
CA SER A 29 5.16 1.76 -2.46
C SER A 29 6.18 1.58 -3.58
N ASP A 30 6.54 0.32 -3.83
CA ASP A 30 7.44 -0.16 -4.88
C ASP A 30 6.70 -0.62 -6.16
N ALA A 31 5.37 -0.56 -6.17
CA ALA A 31 4.55 -1.08 -7.26
C ALA A 31 3.33 -0.21 -7.60
N ASN A 32 2.80 -0.41 -8.81
CA ASN A 32 1.48 0.09 -9.20
C ASN A 32 0.56 -1.10 -9.46
N GLY A 33 -0.57 -1.19 -8.76
CA GLY A 33 -1.55 -2.25 -8.92
C GLY A 33 -2.75 -1.85 -9.80
N TYR A 34 -3.28 -2.80 -10.56
CA TYR A 34 -4.38 -2.60 -11.50
C TYR A 34 -5.39 -3.75 -11.50
N LEU A 35 -6.66 -3.40 -11.71
CA LEU A 35 -7.74 -4.31 -12.09
C LEU A 35 -8.23 -3.95 -13.49
N CYS A 36 -8.23 -4.91 -14.42
CA CYS A 36 -8.93 -4.71 -15.68
C CYS A 36 -10.43 -4.86 -15.47
N ARG A 37 -11.21 -3.84 -15.81
CA ARG A 37 -12.68 -3.89 -15.71
C ARG A 37 -13.32 -4.70 -16.84
N ALA A 38 -12.61 -4.90 -17.96
CA ALA A 38 -13.10 -5.70 -19.08
C ALA A 38 -12.98 -7.22 -18.84
N CYS A 39 -11.83 -7.69 -18.34
CA CYS A 39 -11.59 -9.13 -18.17
C CYS A 39 -11.30 -9.57 -16.72
N GLN A 40 -11.39 -8.65 -15.74
CA GLN A 40 -11.14 -8.91 -14.33
C GLN A 40 -9.70 -9.35 -13.98
N ALA A 41 -8.77 -9.28 -14.94
CA ALA A 41 -7.37 -9.57 -14.69
C ALA A 41 -6.78 -8.60 -13.65
N LYS A 42 -6.13 -9.17 -12.63
CA LYS A 42 -5.35 -8.46 -11.63
C LYS A 42 -3.88 -8.49 -12.02
N PHE A 43 -3.24 -7.33 -12.05
CA PHE A 43 -1.83 -7.26 -12.39
C PHE A 43 -1.19 -6.05 -11.73
N TYR A 44 0.15 -6.06 -11.67
CA TYR A 44 0.91 -4.94 -11.16
C TYR A 44 2.19 -4.75 -11.94
N THR A 45 2.76 -3.56 -11.84
CA THR A 45 4.01 -3.15 -12.46
C THR A 45 4.93 -2.57 -11.41
N GLU A 46 6.21 -2.37 -11.76
CA GLU A 46 7.11 -1.55 -10.94
C GLU A 46 6.59 -0.13 -10.81
N ARG A 47 6.95 0.55 -9.72
CA ARG A 47 6.48 1.91 -9.43
C ARG A 47 6.70 2.93 -10.57
N SER A 48 7.78 2.78 -11.32
CA SER A 48 8.13 3.64 -12.46
C SER A 48 7.32 3.38 -13.74
N VAL A 49 6.61 2.25 -13.80
CA VAL A 49 5.88 1.81 -14.99
C VAL A 49 4.38 2.02 -14.76
N PHE A 50 3.76 2.83 -15.61
CA PHE A 50 2.30 3.02 -15.63
C PHE A 50 1.69 2.19 -16.75
N ALA A 51 0.68 1.39 -16.42
CA ALA A 51 -0.07 0.62 -17.39
C ALA A 51 -1.05 1.52 -18.16
N ASN A 52 -1.10 1.37 -19.47
CA ASN A 52 -2.09 1.98 -20.34
C ASN A 52 -3.16 0.97 -20.77
N ASN A 53 -2.78 -0.30 -20.87
CA ASN A 53 -3.68 -1.38 -21.29
C ASN A 53 -3.57 -2.60 -20.37
N CYS A 54 -4.63 -3.39 -20.36
CA CYS A 54 -4.60 -4.71 -19.75
C CYS A 54 -3.68 -5.64 -20.56
N PRO A 55 -2.73 -6.34 -19.91
CA PRO A 55 -1.84 -7.27 -20.61
C PRO A 55 -2.58 -8.49 -21.19
N ALA A 56 -3.72 -8.87 -20.61
CA ALA A 56 -4.48 -10.06 -20.98
C ALA A 56 -5.43 -9.84 -22.16
N CYS A 57 -6.18 -8.73 -22.17
CA CYS A 57 -7.19 -8.46 -23.21
C CYS A 57 -6.94 -7.20 -24.03
N LYS A 58 -5.83 -6.49 -23.78
CA LYS A 58 -5.44 -5.23 -24.46
C LYS A 58 -6.44 -4.07 -24.31
N SER A 59 -7.48 -4.22 -23.49
CA SER A 59 -8.41 -3.14 -23.19
C SER A 59 -7.72 -2.03 -22.37
N PRO A 60 -7.97 -0.75 -22.68
CA PRO A 60 -7.53 0.37 -21.85
C PRO A 60 -8.40 0.54 -20.59
N ASN A 61 -9.47 -0.25 -20.43
CA ASN A 61 -10.38 -0.17 -19.30
C ASN A 61 -9.78 -0.85 -18.05
N ILE A 62 -8.79 -0.19 -17.46
CA ILE A 62 -8.08 -0.61 -16.25
C ILE A 62 -8.28 0.43 -15.14
N ALA A 63 -8.36 -0.02 -13.89
CA ALA A 63 -8.45 0.84 -12.73
C ALA A 63 -7.26 0.58 -11.81
N GLN A 64 -6.61 1.64 -11.33
CA GLN A 64 -5.63 1.51 -10.26
C GLN A 64 -6.33 1.00 -8.99
N VAL A 65 -5.66 0.12 -8.26
CA VAL A 65 -6.14 -0.37 -6.96
C VAL A 65 -5.39 0.31 -5.82
N VAL A 66 -6.09 0.43 -4.69
CA VAL A 66 -5.56 0.95 -3.43
C VAL A 66 -5.86 -0.05 -2.31
N GLY A 67 -5.15 0.09 -1.20
CA GLY A 67 -5.39 -0.68 0.01
C GLY A 67 -6.32 0.09 0.94
N PHE A 68 -7.34 -0.59 1.46
CA PHE A 68 -8.26 -0.10 2.46
C PHE A 68 -7.93 -0.77 3.79
N VAL A 69 -7.40 0.01 4.73
CA VAL A 69 -6.89 -0.51 6.00
C VAL A 69 -8.01 -0.48 7.05
N CYS A 70 -8.24 -1.63 7.68
CA CYS A 70 -9.18 -1.74 8.78
C CYS A 70 -8.54 -1.33 10.11
N ALA A 71 -9.12 -0.37 10.82
CA ALA A 71 -8.63 0.01 12.15
C ALA A 71 -8.81 -1.08 13.23
N ALA A 72 -9.67 -2.08 12.99
CA ALA A 72 -9.95 -3.10 14.00
C ALA A 72 -8.90 -4.22 14.03
N ASP A 73 -8.34 -4.60 12.89
CA ASP A 73 -7.41 -5.73 12.77
C ASP A 73 -6.17 -5.43 11.91
N ASN A 74 -6.02 -4.19 11.43
CA ASN A 74 -4.97 -3.73 10.52
C ASN A 74 -4.88 -4.52 9.21
N HIS A 75 -5.91 -5.27 8.83
CA HIS A 75 -5.95 -5.93 7.54
C HIS A 75 -6.14 -4.91 6.42
N THR A 76 -5.43 -5.13 5.31
CA THR A 76 -5.53 -4.32 4.09
C THR A 76 -6.33 -5.07 3.05
N THR A 77 -7.51 -4.55 2.73
CA THR A 77 -8.32 -5.03 1.61
C THR A 77 -7.93 -4.26 0.35
N VAL A 78 -7.55 -4.96 -0.71
CA VAL A 78 -7.12 -4.32 -1.99
C VAL A 78 -8.28 -4.29 -2.97
N ALA A 79 -8.59 -3.09 -3.47
CA ALA A 79 -9.71 -2.92 -4.40
C ALA A 79 -9.56 -1.66 -5.28
N PRO A 80 -10.33 -1.53 -6.38
CA PRO A 80 -10.24 -0.36 -7.26
C PRO A 80 -10.45 0.95 -6.52
N ARG A 81 -9.65 1.97 -6.85
CA ARG A 81 -9.86 3.31 -6.31
C ARG A 81 -11.24 3.83 -6.72
N GLY A 82 -11.91 4.54 -5.80
CA GLY A 82 -13.19 5.23 -6.06
C GLY A 82 -14.46 4.43 -5.78
N ILE A 83 -14.36 3.23 -5.21
CA ILE A 83 -15.51 2.38 -4.83
C ILE A 83 -16.24 2.82 -3.54
N GLY A 84 -15.88 3.96 -2.95
CA GLY A 84 -16.56 4.48 -1.76
C GLY A 84 -16.26 3.65 -0.50
N PHE A 85 -17.31 3.30 0.24
CA PHE A 85 -17.20 2.51 1.46
C PHE A 85 -16.83 1.06 1.16
N LEU A 86 -15.81 0.54 1.87
CA LEU A 86 -15.39 -0.85 1.75
C LEU A 86 -15.30 -1.50 3.13
N ALA A 87 -15.97 -2.64 3.27
CA ALA A 87 -15.85 -3.50 4.44
C ALA A 87 -14.54 -4.31 4.37
N CYS A 88 -13.91 -4.53 5.52
CA CYS A 88 -12.74 -5.38 5.67
C CYS A 88 -13.08 -6.82 5.30
N GLU A 89 -12.33 -7.43 4.39
CA GLU A 89 -12.51 -8.83 3.97
C GLU A 89 -12.34 -9.83 5.12
N LYS A 90 -11.60 -9.46 6.16
CA LYS A 90 -11.31 -10.35 7.30
C LYS A 90 -12.36 -10.28 8.40
N CYS A 91 -12.79 -9.08 8.81
CA CYS A 91 -13.68 -8.90 9.97
C CYS A 91 -15.03 -8.25 9.64
N GLY A 92 -15.28 -7.86 8.38
CA GLY A 92 -16.54 -7.26 7.93
C GLY A 92 -16.78 -5.82 8.40
N LYS A 93 -15.92 -5.24 9.25
CA LYS A 93 -16.04 -3.86 9.72
C LYS A 93 -15.62 -2.85 8.65
N ALA A 94 -16.08 -1.62 8.77
CA ALA A 94 -15.63 -0.51 7.93
C ALA A 94 -14.11 -0.36 7.92
N THR A 95 -13.54 -0.16 6.74
CA THR A 95 -12.17 0.34 6.59
C THR A 95 -12.14 1.85 6.84
N SER A 96 -11.02 2.38 7.32
CA SER A 96 -10.93 3.76 7.83
C SER A 96 -9.76 4.55 7.27
N ALA A 97 -8.84 3.89 6.55
CA ALA A 97 -7.68 4.54 5.95
C ALA A 97 -7.36 3.96 4.58
N LEU A 98 -6.70 4.77 3.75
CA LEU A 98 -6.17 4.36 2.46
C LEU A 98 -4.65 4.16 2.54
N SER A 99 -4.16 3.24 1.75
CA SER A 99 -2.73 3.00 1.51
C SER A 99 -2.48 2.72 0.03
N ILE A 100 -1.28 3.00 -0.44
CA ILE A 100 -0.80 2.49 -1.73
C ILE A 100 -0.23 1.09 -1.49
N PRO A 101 -0.83 0.01 -2.04
CA PRO A 101 -0.36 -1.35 -1.82
C PRO A 101 1.07 -1.53 -2.32
N ARG A 102 1.86 -2.32 -1.60
CA ARG A 102 3.19 -2.76 -2.05
C ARG A 102 3.09 -3.99 -2.94
N GLU A 103 4.19 -4.38 -3.58
CA GLU A 103 4.27 -5.62 -4.36
C GLU A 103 3.78 -6.84 -3.57
N ALA A 104 4.16 -6.96 -2.30
CA ALA A 104 3.75 -8.08 -1.45
C ALA A 104 2.22 -8.14 -1.26
N ASP A 105 1.57 -7.00 -1.04
CA ASP A 105 0.12 -6.90 -0.89
C ASP A 105 -0.59 -7.27 -2.20
N LEU A 106 -0.07 -6.79 -3.33
CA LEU A 106 -0.63 -7.05 -4.66
C LEU A 106 -0.51 -8.53 -5.03
N ARG A 107 0.62 -9.16 -4.71
CA ARG A 107 0.80 -10.62 -4.86
C ARG A 107 -0.18 -11.40 -3.99
N ALA A 108 -0.34 -11.02 -2.74
CA ALA A 108 -1.30 -11.67 -1.83
C ALA A 108 -2.75 -11.53 -2.34
N TRP A 109 -3.08 -10.42 -3.00
CA TRP A 109 -4.37 -10.18 -3.66
C TRP A 109 -4.56 -10.97 -4.98
N GLY A 110 -3.52 -11.67 -5.44
CA GLY A 110 -3.54 -12.49 -6.65
C GLY A 110 -3.15 -11.77 -7.94
N ALA A 111 -2.49 -10.61 -7.85
CA ALA A 111 -1.99 -9.91 -9.03
C ALA A 111 -0.66 -10.50 -9.53
N ALA A 112 -0.51 -10.60 -10.85
CA ALA A 112 0.74 -10.99 -11.49
C ALA A 112 1.60 -9.77 -11.88
N LYS A 113 2.93 -9.87 -11.75
CA LYS A 113 3.86 -8.82 -12.21
C LYS A 113 3.85 -8.72 -13.72
N LYS A 114 3.95 -7.50 -14.23
CA LYS A 114 3.99 -7.18 -15.66
C LYS A 114 5.04 -6.13 -15.96
N THR A 115 5.63 -6.27 -17.15
CA THR A 115 6.63 -5.37 -17.70
C THR A 115 5.99 -4.21 -18.46
N GLN A 116 6.75 -3.15 -18.72
CA GLN A 116 6.30 -2.02 -19.54
C GLN A 116 5.83 -2.46 -20.93
N HIS A 117 6.51 -3.44 -21.55
CA HIS A 117 6.13 -3.94 -22.88
C HIS A 117 4.77 -4.63 -22.88
N GLU A 118 4.41 -5.35 -21.80
CA GLU A 118 3.13 -6.05 -21.73
C GLU A 118 1.93 -5.11 -21.52
N VAL A 119 2.15 -3.96 -20.89
CA VAL A 119 1.09 -3.02 -20.45
C VAL A 119 1.07 -1.69 -21.22
N GLY A 120 2.03 -1.49 -22.11
CA GLY A 120 2.14 -0.31 -22.96
C GLY A 120 0.95 -0.17 -23.93
N GLY A 121 0.77 1.04 -24.44
CA GLY A 121 -0.02 1.27 -25.65
C GLY A 121 0.84 0.96 -26.87
N SER A 122 0.32 0.13 -27.75
CA SER A 122 0.85 -0.01 -29.11
C SER A 122 0.69 1.29 -29.87
#